data_AF-A0A7C2TAB5-F1
#
_entry.id   AF-A0A7C2TAB5-F1
#
_cell.length_a   1.000
_cell.length_b   1.000
_cell.length_c   1.000
_cell.angle_alpha   90.00
_cell.angle_beta   90.00
_cell.angle_gamma   90.00
#
_symmetry.space_group_name_H-M   'P 1'
#
loop_
_entity.id
_entity.type
_entity.pdbx_description
1 polymer ?
#
loop_
_entity_poly.entity_id
_entity_poly.type
_entity_poly.pdbx_seq_one_letter_code
_entity_poly.pdbx_strand_id
1 'polypeptide(L)'
;MLTFQDLHLTYKNLIRKKLWFKLDNLDKAFFLSCLKLSKIKKIFNKEIIYTLKNIIKKVNDFKNKIIEKGKEVAMNTMNGNVAKEINKLKQWLLDLNYQFWLGLALS
;
A
#
# COMPACT_ATOMS: atom_id res chain seq x y z
N MET A 1 22.55 2.17 16.07
CA MET A 1 23.48 1.31 15.30
C MET A 1 22.63 0.43 14.39
N LEU A 2 23.03 0.23 13.14
CA LEU A 2 22.36 -0.72 12.23
C LEU A 2 23.30 -1.89 11.96
N THR A 3 22.88 -3.11 12.28
CA THR A 3 23.64 -4.32 11.99
C THR A 3 23.27 -4.87 10.61
N PHE A 4 24.11 -5.78 10.09
CA PHE A 4 23.78 -6.53 8.88
C PHE A 4 22.45 -7.27 9.01
N GLN A 5 22.17 -7.88 10.17
CA GLN A 5 20.92 -8.58 10.42
C GLN A 5 19.71 -7.65 10.28
N ASP A 6 19.78 -6.45 10.86
CA ASP A 6 18.69 -5.46 10.77
C ASP A 6 18.41 -5.06 9.32
N LEU A 7 19.47 -4.75 8.57
CA LEU A 7 19.37 -4.35 7.16
C LEU A 7 18.86 -5.49 6.29
N HIS A 8 19.35 -6.71 6.52
CA HIS A 8 18.95 -7.89 5.76
C HIS A 8 17.49 -8.28 6.03
N LEU A 9 17.04 -8.18 7.28
CA LEU A 9 15.65 -8.45 7.66
C LEU A 9 14.72 -7.37 7.06
N THR A 10 15.16 -6.12 7.07
CA THR A 10 14.47 -5.02 6.39
C THR A 10 14.36 -5.28 4.88
N TYR A 11 15.45 -5.68 4.23
CA TYR A 11 15.49 -6.01 2.82
C TYR A 11 14.50 -7.13 2.44
N LYS A 12 14.53 -8.24 3.20
CA LYS A 12 13.58 -9.35 3.03
C LYS A 12 12.14 -8.88 3.16
N ASN A 13 11.85 -8.02 4.14
CA ASN A 13 10.52 -7.44 4.33
C ASN A 13 10.10 -6.54 3.16
N LEU A 14 11.02 -5.74 2.61
CA LEU A 14 10.76 -4.88 1.45
C LEU A 14 10.42 -5.70 0.20
N ILE A 15 11.14 -6.81 -0.04
CA ILE A 15 10.84 -7.72 -1.15
C ILE A 15 9.50 -8.42 -0.94
N ARG A 16 9.26 -9.00 0.25
CA ARG A 16 8.03 -9.75 0.55
C ARG A 16 6.79 -8.89 0.34
N LYS A 17 6.86 -7.61 0.68
CA LYS A 17 5.77 -6.64 0.51
C LYS A 17 5.72 -6.00 -0.89
N LYS A 18 6.59 -6.41 -1.83
CA LYS A 18 6.77 -5.79 -3.16
C LYS A 18 7.06 -4.28 -3.11
N LEU A 19 7.57 -3.79 -1.98
CA LEU A 19 7.87 -2.38 -1.77
C LEU A 19 9.23 -1.99 -2.34
N TRP A 20 10.17 -2.95 -2.45
CA TRP A 20 11.48 -2.75 -3.04
C TRP A 20 11.41 -2.13 -4.46
N PHE A 21 10.42 -2.55 -5.25
CA PHE A 21 10.26 -2.09 -6.64
C PHE A 21 9.85 -0.63 -6.74
N LYS A 22 9.23 -0.06 -5.70
CA LYS A 22 8.77 1.33 -5.64
C LYS A 22 9.89 2.34 -5.33
N LEU A 23 11.06 1.87 -4.93
CA LEU A 23 12.22 2.72 -4.69
C LEU A 23 12.90 3.12 -6.01
N ASP A 24 13.45 4.32 -6.04
CA ASP A 24 14.27 4.78 -7.15
C ASP A 24 15.59 3.99 -7.21
N ASN A 25 16.23 4.00 -8.39
CA ASN A 25 17.48 3.25 -8.60
C ASN A 25 18.60 3.73 -7.68
N LEU A 26 18.66 5.03 -7.36
CA LEU A 26 19.64 5.59 -6.42
C LEU A 26 19.42 5.07 -4.99
N ASP A 27 18.17 5.10 -4.50
CA ASP A 27 17.82 4.60 -3.17
C ASP A 27 18.12 3.09 -3.06
N LYS A 28 17.85 2.32 -4.12
CA LYS A 28 18.21 0.89 -4.22
C LYS A 28 19.72 0.68 -4.16
N ALA A 29 20.49 1.41 -4.97
CA ALA A 29 21.94 1.30 -5.03
C ALA A 29 22.60 1.67 -3.69
N PHE A 30 22.13 2.76 -3.06
CA PHE A 30 22.59 3.19 -1.75
C PHE A 30 22.31 2.13 -0.68
N PHE A 31 21.08 1.60 -0.65
CA PHE A 31 20.70 0.55 0.31
C PHE A 31 21.53 -0.73 0.11
N LEU A 32 21.71 -1.19 -1.13
CA LEU A 32 22.52 -2.38 -1.43
C LEU A 32 24.00 -2.19 -1.05
N SER A 33 24.54 -1.00 -1.29
CA SER A 33 25.91 -0.65 -0.90
C SER A 33 26.07 -0.70 0.62
N CYS A 34 25.11 -0.14 1.36
CA CYS A 34 25.07 -0.23 2.83
C CYS A 34 24.92 -1.67 3.32
N LEU A 35 24.09 -2.49 2.66
CA LEU A 35 23.93 -3.90 2.99
C LEU A 35 25.25 -4.68 2.80
N LYS A 36 25.95 -4.46 1.69
CA LYS A 36 27.28 -5.05 1.44
C LYS A 36 28.31 -4.58 2.46
N LEU A 37 28.37 -3.27 2.72
CA LEU A 37 29.28 -2.67 3.69
C LEU A 37 29.06 -3.26 5.08
N SER A 38 27.79 -3.43 5.50
CA SER A 38 27.44 -3.95 6.82
C SER A 38 27.91 -5.39 7.07
N LYS A 39 28.20 -6.18 6.01
CA LYS A 39 28.83 -7.50 6.13
C LYS A 39 30.29 -7.42 6.59
N ILE A 40 30.99 -6.36 6.18
CA ILE A 40 32.42 -6.16 6.45
C ILE A 40 32.59 -5.34 7.73
N LYS A 41 31.83 -4.26 7.88
CA LYS A 41 31.95 -3.32 9.00
C LYS A 41 30.58 -2.81 9.43
N LYS A 42 30.38 -2.74 10.75
CA LYS A 42 29.18 -2.13 11.34
C LYS A 42 29.08 -0.65 10.94
N ILE A 43 27.86 -0.21 10.63
CA ILE A 43 27.58 1.19 10.23
C ILE A 43 27.24 2.00 11.48
N PHE A 44 28.08 3.00 11.77
CA PHE A 44 27.92 3.93 12.89
C PHE A 44 27.73 5.38 12.45
N ASN A 45 28.01 5.70 11.19
CA ASN A 45 27.84 7.06 10.68
C ASN A 45 26.36 7.46 10.76
N LYS A 46 26.08 8.56 11.48
CA LYS A 46 24.73 9.05 11.76
C LYS A 46 23.99 9.47 10.48
N GLU A 47 24.67 10.08 9.52
CA GLU A 47 24.07 10.50 8.26
C GLU A 47 23.65 9.29 7.44
N ILE A 48 24.50 8.27 7.33
CA ILE A 48 24.17 7.03 6.61
C ILE A 48 22.94 6.36 7.23
N ILE A 49 22.90 6.27 8.56
CA ILE A 49 21.76 5.71 9.30
C ILE A 49 20.49 6.53 9.04
N TYR A 50 20.61 7.86 9.04
CA TYR A 50 19.50 8.77 8.77
C TYR A 50 18.94 8.56 7.36
N THR A 51 19.81 8.49 6.34
CA THR A 51 19.41 8.27 4.95
C THR A 51 18.72 6.90 4.77
N LEU A 52 19.25 5.84 5.40
CA LEU A 52 18.63 4.52 5.40
C LEU A 52 17.23 4.54 6.02
N LYS A 53 17.05 5.24 7.15
CA LYS A 53 15.73 5.41 7.77
C LYS A 53 14.77 6.17 6.87
N ASN A 54 15.24 7.19 6.16
CA ASN A 54 14.42 7.95 5.22
C ASN A 54 13.95 7.09 4.03
N ILE A 55 14.82 6.24 3.48
CA ILE A 55 14.45 5.28 2.43
C ILE A 55 13.33 4.35 2.93
N ILE A 56 13.47 3.82 4.15
CA ILE A 56 12.45 2.95 4.76
C ILE A 56 11.14 3.72 5.02
N LYS A 57 11.23 4.99 5.43
CA LYS A 57 10.05 5.84 5.68
C LYS A 57 9.30 6.17 4.39
N LYS A 58 10.00 6.57 3.32
CA LYS A 58 9.43 6.80 1.98
C LYS A 58 8.54 5.63 1.55
N VAL A 59 9.04 4.41 1.76
CA VAL A 59 8.31 3.19 1.43
C VAL A 59 7.02 3.03 2.23
N ASN A 60 7.02 3.36 3.52
CA ASN A 60 5.82 3.26 4.36
C ASN A 60 4.80 4.34 4.00
N ASP A 61 5.24 5.55 3.65
CA ASP A 61 4.36 6.67 3.28
C ASP A 61 3.55 6.37 2.00
N PHE A 62 4.09 5.55 1.08
CA PHE A 62 3.32 5.09 -0.08
C PHE A 62 2.06 4.31 0.29
N LYS A 63 2.06 3.56 1.41
CA LYS A 63 0.87 2.85 1.87
C LYS A 63 -0.22 3.84 2.29
N ASN A 64 0.17 4.89 3.02
CA ASN A 64 -0.75 5.92 3.48
C ASN A 64 -1.33 6.71 2.31
N LYS A 65 -0.49 7.10 1.32
CA LYS A 65 -0.97 7.76 0.09
C LYS A 65 -1.99 6.93 -0.69
N ILE A 66 -1.80 5.61 -0.78
CA ILE A 66 -2.78 4.73 -1.46
C ILE A 66 -4.11 4.71 -0.69
N ILE A 67 -4.06 4.63 0.65
CA ILE A 67 -5.26 4.63 1.49
C ILE A 67 -6.00 5.97 1.37
N GLU A 68 -5.28 7.10 1.43
CA GLU A 68 -5.86 8.43 1.29
C GLU A 68 -6.50 8.62 -0.08
N LYS A 69 -5.81 8.23 -1.16
CA LYS A 69 -6.36 8.30 -2.51
C LYS A 69 -7.57 7.38 -2.70
N GLY A 70 -7.55 6.20 -2.08
CA GLY A 70 -8.71 5.30 -2.06
C GLY A 70 -9.92 5.92 -1.32
N LYS A 71 -9.68 6.58 -0.17
CA LYS A 71 -10.72 7.32 0.56
C LYS A 71 -11.28 8.47 -0.27
N GLU A 72 -10.42 9.25 -0.92
CA GLU A 72 -10.83 10.36 -1.78
C GLU A 72 -11.73 9.89 -2.93
N VAL A 73 -11.33 8.82 -3.64
CA VAL A 73 -12.14 8.22 -4.71
C VAL A 73 -13.48 7.70 -4.18
N ALA A 74 -13.48 7.02 -3.04
CA ALA A 74 -14.71 6.53 -2.41
C ALA A 74 -15.65 7.69 -2.03
N MET A 75 -15.11 8.77 -1.49
CA MET A 75 -15.87 9.96 -1.08
C MET A 75 -16.44 10.71 -2.29
N ASN A 76 -15.69 10.82 -3.37
CA ASN A 76 -16.17 11.38 -4.64
C ASN A 76 -17.27 10.52 -5.27
N THR A 77 -17.15 9.20 -5.17
CA THR A 77 -18.17 8.25 -5.65
C THR A 77 -19.44 8.33 -4.80
N MET A 78 -19.28 8.47 -3.48
CA MET A 78 -20.40 8.69 -2.55
C MET A 78 -21.16 9.98 -2.85
N ASN A 79 -20.45 11.06 -3.09
CA ASN A 79 -21.05 12.37 -3.34
C ASN A 79 -21.71 12.49 -4.73
N GLY A 80 -21.22 11.75 -5.74
CA GLY A 80 -21.66 11.92 -7.13
C GLY A 80 -22.84 11.04 -7.58
N ASN A 81 -22.92 9.79 -7.11
CA ASN A 81 -23.83 8.79 -7.73
C ASN A 81 -24.61 7.91 -6.78
N VAL A 82 -24.36 7.94 -5.46
CA VAL A 82 -25.02 7.02 -4.52
C VAL A 82 -26.53 7.18 -4.51
N ALA A 83 -27.07 8.40 -4.61
CA ALA A 83 -28.52 8.59 -4.69
C ALA A 83 -29.14 7.99 -5.98
N LYS A 84 -28.43 8.07 -7.12
CA LYS A 84 -28.89 7.49 -8.40
C LYS A 84 -28.78 5.96 -8.41
N GLU A 85 -27.66 5.43 -7.90
CA GLU A 85 -27.42 3.98 -7.79
C GLU A 85 -28.37 3.33 -6.76
N ILE A 86 -28.61 3.97 -5.61
CA ILE A 86 -29.63 3.52 -4.64
C ILE A 86 -31.03 3.53 -5.26
N ASN A 87 -31.37 4.54 -6.04
CA ASN A 87 -32.68 4.58 -6.70
C ASN A 87 -32.83 3.49 -7.77
N LYS A 88 -31.77 3.18 -8.54
CA LYS A 88 -31.77 2.03 -9.45
C LYS A 88 -31.88 0.70 -8.70
N LEU A 89 -31.14 0.53 -7.61
CA LEU A 89 -31.22 -0.66 -6.76
C LEU A 89 -32.62 -0.84 -6.18
N LYS A 90 -33.26 0.24 -5.71
CA LYS A 90 -34.66 0.20 -5.26
C LYS A 90 -35.62 -0.20 -6.39
N GLN A 91 -35.41 0.31 -7.61
CA GLN A 91 -36.22 -0.07 -8.77
C GLN A 91 -36.04 -1.55 -9.12
N TRP A 92 -34.81 -2.07 -9.08
CA TRP A 92 -34.54 -3.50 -9.29
C TRP A 92 -35.14 -4.37 -8.20
N LEU A 93 -35.06 -3.95 -6.93
CA LEU A 93 -35.70 -4.67 -5.82
C LEU A 93 -37.23 -4.69 -5.90
N LEU A 94 -37.86 -3.79 -6.65
CA LEU A 94 -39.31 -3.79 -6.92
C LEU A 94 -39.69 -4.56 -8.19
N ASP A 95 -38.72 -4.93 -9.03
CA ASP A 95 -38.95 -5.71 -10.24
C ASP A 95 -39.19 -7.18 -9.88
N LEU A 96 -40.40 -7.66 -10.17
CA LEU A 96 -40.83 -9.04 -9.93
C LEU A 96 -39.94 -10.07 -10.63
N ASN A 97 -39.40 -9.75 -11.81
CA ASN A 97 -38.49 -10.65 -12.51
C ASN A 97 -37.14 -10.74 -11.78
N TYR A 98 -36.65 -9.62 -11.24
CA TYR A 98 -35.42 -9.59 -10.47
C TYR A 98 -35.58 -10.31 -9.12
N GLN A 99 -36.72 -10.12 -8.44
CA GLN A 99 -37.06 -10.87 -7.23
C GLN A 99 -37.18 -12.39 -7.49
N PHE A 100 -37.72 -12.78 -8.64
CA PHE A 100 -37.79 -14.17 -9.09
C PHE A 100 -36.38 -14.75 -9.35
N TRP A 101 -35.51 -14.02 -10.05
CA TRP A 101 -34.11 -14.43 -10.27
C TRP A 101 -33.31 -14.56 -8.96
N LEU A 102 -33.62 -13.74 -7.94
CA LEU A 102 -33.02 -13.85 -6.62
C LEU A 102 -33.61 -14.98 -5.75
N GLY A 103 -34.65 -15.67 -6.23
CA GLY A 103 -35.31 -16.75 -5.50
C GLY A 103 -36.17 -16.28 -4.33
N LEU A 104 -36.53 -14.99 -4.28
CA LEU A 104 -37.34 -14.40 -3.21
C LEU A 104 -38.86 -14.50 -3.47
N ALA A 105 -39.27 -14.82 -4.70
CA ALA A 105 -40.68 -14.86 -5.12
C ALA A 105 -41.38 -16.21 -4.83
N LEU A 106 -40.78 -17.09 -4.03
CA LEU A 106 -41.35 -18.37 -3.59
C LEU A 106 -41.40 -18.43 -2.05
N SER A 107 -42.25 -17.59 -1.47
CA SER A 107 -42.75 -17.73 -0.09
C SER A 107 -44.18 -17.22 -0.02
#